data_AF-A0AAX2S5T3-F1
#
_entry.id   AF-A0AAX2S5T3-F1
#
_cell.length_a   1.000
_cell.length_b   1.000
_cell.length_c   1.000
_cell.angle_alpha   90.00
_cell.angle_beta   90.00
_cell.angle_gamma   90.00
#
_symmetry.space_group_name_H-M   'P 1'
#
loop_
_entity.id
_entity.type
_entity.pdbx_description
1 polymer ?
#
loop_
_entity_poly.entity_id
_entity_poly.type
_entity_poly.pdbx_seq_one_letter_code
_entity_poly.pdbx_strand_id
1 'polypeptide(L)' 'MNLYLQKQVSQDIKRRIAPCFTVIDENKRILGYYTLASTSIPLVSLPENLKKKLPRYPSVPAVLLGRLAVDKQVSIFI' A
#
# COMPACT_ATOMS: atom_id res chain seq x y z
N MET A 1 -1.21 -17.25 2.56
CA MET A 1 -1.94 -15.96 2.59
C MET A 1 -2.36 -15.60 4.02
N ASN A 2 -2.23 -14.34 4.46
CA ASN A 2 -2.35 -13.88 5.87
C ASN A 2 -3.81 -13.63 6.33
N LEU A 3 -4.06 -13.67 7.65
CA LEU A 3 -5.32 -13.39 8.35
C LEU A 3 -5.97 -12.06 7.94
N TYR A 4 -5.17 -11.01 7.68
CA TYR A 4 -5.68 -9.72 7.22
C TYR A 4 -6.54 -9.85 5.96
N LEU A 5 -6.01 -10.53 4.94
CA LEU A 5 -6.70 -10.69 3.66
C LEU A 5 -7.96 -11.55 3.81
N GLN A 6 -7.93 -12.55 4.69
CA GLN A 6 -9.07 -13.46 4.90
C GLN A 6 -10.21 -12.82 5.70
N LYS A 7 -9.89 -11.96 6.68
CA LYS A 7 -10.88 -11.51 7.68
C LYS A 7 -11.20 -10.02 7.63
N GLN A 8 -10.30 -9.18 7.15
CA GLN A 8 -10.40 -7.71 7.32
C GLN A 8 -10.54 -6.96 5.99
N VAL A 9 -9.88 -7.41 4.92
CA VAL A 9 -9.80 -6.65 3.65
C VAL A 9 -11.17 -6.23 3.09
N SER A 10 -12.17 -7.12 3.14
CA SER A 10 -13.51 -6.83 2.60
C SER A 10 -14.20 -5.71 3.38
N GLN A 11 -13.95 -5.61 4.69
CA GLN A 11 -14.49 -4.53 5.51
C GLN A 11 -13.79 -3.21 5.20
N ASP A 12 -12.47 -3.23 5.05
CA ASP A 12 -11.69 -2.04 4.71
C ASP A 12 -12.11 -1.48 3.34
N ILE A 13 -12.30 -2.35 2.34
CA ILE A 13 -12.82 -1.97 1.01
C ILE A 13 -14.24 -1.40 1.13
N LYS A 14 -15.15 -2.09 1.84
CA LYS A 14 -16.55 -1.66 2.00
C LYS A 14 -16.64 -0.29 2.68
N ARG A 15 -15.76 -0.02 3.65
CA ARG A 15 -15.67 1.26 4.37
C ARG A 15 -14.83 2.31 3.65
N ARG A 16 -14.26 1.98 2.48
CA ARG A 16 -13.36 2.84 1.70
C ARG A 16 -12.15 3.34 2.50
N ILE A 17 -11.66 2.51 3.42
CA ILE A 17 -10.50 2.81 4.28
C ILE A 17 -9.21 2.65 3.46
N ALA A 18 -9.06 1.52 2.78
CA ALA A 18 -7.92 1.23 1.93
C ALA A 18 -8.36 0.34 0.76
N PRO A 19 -8.24 0.78 -0.50
CA PRO A 19 -8.35 -0.13 -1.63
C PRO A 19 -7.29 -1.23 -1.53
N CYS A 20 -7.70 -2.46 -1.87
CA CYS A 20 -6.81 -3.61 -1.96
C CYS A 20 -6.77 -4.09 -3.41
N PHE A 21 -5.56 -4.26 -3.92
CA PHE A 21 -5.29 -4.80 -5.24
C PHE A 21 -4.63 -6.16 -5.09
N THR A 22 -5.03 -7.11 -5.93
CA THR A 22 -4.61 -8.50 -5.84
C THR A 22 -4.12 -8.99 -7.18
N VAL A 23 -3.05 -9.78 -7.18
CA VAL A 23 -2.59 -10.51 -8.35
C VAL A 23 -3.18 -11.91 -8.29
N ILE A 24 -3.82 -12.36 -9.36
CA ILE A 24 -4.43 -13.68 -9.47
C ILE A 24 -3.85 -14.43 -10.67
N ASP A 25 -3.66 -15.74 -10.55
CA ASP A 25 -3.30 -16.60 -11.68
C ASP A 25 -4.54 -17.13 -12.44
N GLU A 26 -4.30 -17.91 -13.49
CA GLU A 26 -5.35 -18.51 -14.32
C GLU A 26 -6.28 -19.45 -13.54
N ASN A 27 -5.78 -20.03 -12.44
CA ASN A 27 -6.55 -20.88 -11.54
C ASN A 27 -7.28 -20.08 -10.44
N LYS A 28 -7.33 -18.74 -10.56
CA LYS A 28 -7.91 -17.81 -9.58
C LYS A 28 -7.24 -17.88 -8.21
N ARG A 29 -6.01 -18.38 -8.13
CA ARG A 29 -5.22 -18.35 -6.90
C ARG A 29 -4.60 -16.98 -6.76
N ILE A 30 -4.71 -16.40 -5.57
CA ILE A 30 -4.11 -15.09 -5.29
C ILE A 30 -2.61 -15.28 -5.05
N LEU A 31 -1.79 -14.65 -5.89
CA LEU A 31 -0.32 -14.70 -5.85
C LEU A 31 0.29 -13.61 -4.97
N GLY A 32 -0.46 -12.56 -4.70
CA GLY A 32 -0.04 -11.44 -3.87
C GLY A 32 -1.11 -10.37 -3.78
N TYR A 33 -0.93 -9.44 -2.84
CA TYR A 33 -1.80 -8.28 -2.71
C TYR A 33 -1.04 -7.08 -2.16
N TYR A 34 -1.57 -5.91 -2.45
CA TYR A 34 -1.15 -4.68 -1.80
C TYR A 34 -2.34 -3.75 -1.52
N THR A 35 -2.18 -2.89 -0.51
CA THR A 35 -3.15 -1.84 -0.19
C THR A 35 -2.52 -0.47 -0.31
N LEU A 36 -3.30 0.48 -0.81
CA LEU A 36 -2.90 1.89 -0.91
C LEU A 36 -3.81 2.74 -0.01
N ALA A 37 -3.29 3.83 0.52
CA ALA A 37 -4.08 4.84 1.20
C ALA A 37 -3.51 6.23 0.93
N SER A 38 -4.38 7.23 0.73
CA SER A 38 -3.94 8.62 0.66
C SER A 38 -3.42 9.06 2.02
N THR A 39 -2.27 9.73 2.03
CA THR A 39 -1.68 10.26 3.25
C THR A 39 -1.03 11.62 2.98
N SER A 40 -0.77 12.36 4.05
CA SER A 40 -0.03 13.62 3.98
C SER A 40 1.09 13.56 5.02
N ILE A 41 2.31 13.83 4.57
CA ILE A 41 3.51 13.77 5.41
C ILE A 41 3.91 15.19 5.79
N PRO A 42 4.02 15.53 7.09
CA PRO A 42 4.53 16.84 7.50
C PRO A 42 5.92 17.10 6.90
N LEU A 43 6.12 18.26 6.29
CA LEU A 43 7.41 18.59 5.66
C LEU A 43 8.55 18.56 6.70
N VAL A 44 8.25 18.93 7.95
CA VAL A 44 9.20 18.95 9.07
C VAL A 44 9.75 17.58 9.43
N SER A 45 9.00 16.49 9.21
CA SER A 45 9.42 15.13 9.56
C SER A 45 10.26 14.45 8.48
N LEU A 46 10.45 15.09 7.33
CA LEU A 46 11.26 14.53 6.23
C LEU A 46 12.76 14.79 6.44
N PRO A 47 13.65 13.97 5.87
CA PRO A 47 15.06 14.29 5.74
C PRO A 47 15.33 15.55 4.89
N GLU A 48 16.32 16.36 5.26
CA GLU A 48 16.64 17.64 4.60
C GLU A 48 16.94 17.52 3.09
N ASN A 49 17.57 16.43 2.67
CA ASN A 49 17.85 16.15 1.26
C ASN A 49 16.58 15.98 0.42
N LEU A 50 15.47 15.52 1.02
CA LEU A 50 14.17 15.43 0.36
C LEU A 50 13.43 16.77 0.43
N LYS A 51 13.44 17.46 1.59
CA LYS A 51 12.77 18.77 1.75
C LYS A 51 13.18 19.79 0.71
N LYS A 52 14.48 19.85 0.39
CA LYS A 52 15.04 20.81 -0.60
C LYS A 52 14.48 20.64 -2.01
N LYS A 53 13.96 19.45 -2.35
CA LYS A 53 13.43 19.12 -3.68
C LYS A 53 11.90 19.24 -3.76
N LEU A 54 11.23 19.60 -2.66
CA LEU A 54 9.78 19.61 -2.56
C LEU A 54 9.24 21.04 -2.41
N PRO A 55 8.00 21.31 -2.86
CA PRO A 55 7.35 22.59 -2.62
C PRO A 55 7.29 22.93 -1.12
N ARG A 56 7.43 24.22 -0.77
CA ARG A 56 7.41 24.70 0.62
C ARG A 56 5.98 24.82 1.17
N TYR A 57 5.27 23.70 1.21
CA TYR A 57 4.00 23.56 1.92
C TYR A 57 4.21 22.85 3.26
N PRO A 58 3.35 23.07 4.27
CA PRO A 58 3.50 22.43 5.58
C PRO A 58 3.42 20.90 5.51
N SER A 59 2.84 20.34 4.46
CA SER A 59 2.73 18.90 4.25
C SER A 59 2.86 18.53 2.77
N VAL A 60 3.31 17.30 2.52
CA VAL A 60 3.55 16.74 1.19
C VAL A 60 2.53 15.61 0.96
N PRO A 61 1.74 15.67 -0.12
CA PRO A 61 0.81 14.59 -0.44
C PRO A 61 1.60 13.33 -0.83
N ALA A 62 1.16 12.18 -0.34
CA ALA A 62 1.76 10.90 -0.63
C ALA A 62 0.70 9.79 -0.70
N VAL A 63 1.10 8.66 -1.27
CA VAL A 63 0.33 7.42 -1.22
C VAL A 63 1.09 6.44 -0.34
N LEU A 64 0.45 5.97 0.72
CA LEU A 64 0.99 4.96 1.60
C LEU A 64 0.75 3.57 1.02
N LEU A 65 1.81 2.82 0.78
CA LEU A 65 1.75 1.37 0.57
C LEU A 65 1.57 0.70 1.94
N GLY A 66 0.31 0.52 2.36
CA GLY A 66 0.00 0.13 3.73
C GLY A 66 0.34 -1.34 4.03
N ARG A 67 0.01 -2.22 3.08
CA ARG A 67 0.33 -3.65 3.17
C ARG A 67 0.81 -4.11 1.81
N LEU A 68 1.83 -4.96 1.79
CA LEU A 68 2.31 -5.68 0.62
C LEU A 68 2.63 -7.10 1.08
N ALA A 69 2.08 -8.10 0.40
CA ALA A 69 2.43 -9.49 0.63
C ALA A 69 2.38 -10.28 -0.67
N VAL A 70 3.30 -11.25 -0.77
CA VAL A 70 3.46 -12.15 -1.89
C VAL A 70 3.32 -13.57 -1.36
N ASP A 71 2.71 -14.44 -2.14
CA ASP A 71 2.68 -15.86 -1.82
C ASP A 71 4.11 -16.43 -1.80
N LYS A 72 4.43 -17.25 -0.80
CA LYS A 72 5.81 -17.74 -0.60
C LYS A 72 6.33 -18.60 -1.75
N GLN A 73 5.43 -19.18 -2.56
CA GLN A 73 5.79 -20.01 -3.70
C GLN A 73 5.97 -19.19 -4.99
N VAL A 74 5.72 -17.88 -4.95
CA VAL A 74 5.82 -17.00 -6.10
C VAL A 74 7.13 -16.22 -6.00
N SER A 75 7.96 -16.35 -7.03
CA SER A 75 9.12 -15.48 -7.20
C SER A 75 8.68 -14.28 -8.05
N ILE A 76 8.74 -13.08 -7.47
CA ILE A 76 8.50 -11.84 -8.20
C ILE A 76 9.85 -11.31 -8.68
N PHE A 77 9.99 -11.18 -9.99
CA PHE A 77 11.04 -10.39 -10.62
C PHE A 77 10.47 -9.00 -10.90
N ILE A 78 11.06 -7.96 -10.28
CA ILE A 78 10.71 -6.54 -10.45
C ILE A 78 11.81 -5.86 -11.26
#